data_AF-A0A431E7M8-F1
#
_entry.id   AF-A0A431E7M8-F1
#
_cell.length_a   1.000
_cell.length_b   1.000
_cell.length_c   1.000
_cell.angle_alpha   90.00
_cell.angle_beta   90.00
_cell.angle_gamma   90.00
#
_symmetry.space_group_name_H-M   'P 1'
#
loop_
_entity.id
_entity.type
_entity.pdbx_description
1 polymer ?
#
loop_
_entity_poly.entity_id
_entity_poly.type
_entity_poly.pdbx_seq_one_letter_code
_entity_poly.pdbx_strand_id
1 'polypeptide(L)'
;MIISFLDDDIDKPYVSGSLYNGTNPSLVNLPFNDHQTSLSSKTIGVNEEGYNELTLSNIKDKEQIYLKAQKDYDELVQHNFTQRILNDKDSIVDGIYNERIKKIHTQTIDLAKNVNVGGEYLTNVGLSKDTIVGLSNTLNVGVDNKVRVAKNSHEFVGENKDIEIGANQNTIIH
;
A
#
# COMPACT_ATOMS: atom_id res chain seq x y z
N MET A 1 -23.81 25.58 -21.23
CA MET A 1 -22.90 26.70 -20.90
C MET A 1 -23.75 27.93 -20.63
N ILE A 2 -23.35 28.76 -19.67
CA ILE A 2 -23.97 30.05 -19.34
C ILE A 2 -23.02 31.14 -19.83
N ILE A 3 -23.52 32.06 -20.67
CA ILE A 3 -22.78 33.23 -21.16
C ILE A 3 -23.28 34.46 -20.41
N SER A 4 -22.36 35.32 -19.98
CA SER A 4 -22.61 36.61 -19.36
C SER A 4 -21.79 37.69 -20.08
N PHE A 5 -22.11 38.96 -19.84
CA PHE A 5 -21.52 40.09 -20.56
C PHE A 5 -20.85 41.03 -19.56
N LEU A 6 -19.59 41.39 -19.82
CA LEU A 6 -18.86 42.31 -18.94
C LEU A 6 -19.46 43.71 -19.06
N ASP A 7 -19.78 44.36 -17.93
CA ASP A 7 -20.41 45.69 -17.89
C ASP A 7 -21.72 45.79 -18.70
N ASP A 8 -22.47 44.69 -18.82
CA ASP A 8 -23.67 44.57 -19.67
C ASP A 8 -23.41 44.90 -21.15
N ASP A 9 -22.15 44.81 -21.60
CA ASP A 9 -21.73 45.04 -22.97
C ASP A 9 -21.80 43.75 -23.80
N ILE A 10 -22.74 43.68 -24.74
CA ILE A 10 -22.97 42.51 -25.60
C ILE A 10 -21.73 42.14 -26.43
N ASP A 11 -20.84 43.11 -26.68
CA ASP A 11 -19.60 42.91 -27.43
C ASP A 11 -18.48 42.30 -26.55
N LYS A 12 -18.71 42.08 -25.25
CA LYS A 12 -17.76 41.49 -24.29
C LYS A 12 -18.31 40.24 -23.58
N PRO A 13 -18.62 39.16 -24.31
CA PRO A 13 -19.11 37.93 -23.70
C PRO A 13 -18.00 37.19 -22.94
N TYR A 14 -18.37 36.54 -21.83
CA TYR A 14 -17.54 35.57 -21.11
C TYR A 14 -18.39 34.38 -20.61
N VAL A 15 -17.73 33.25 -20.37
CA VAL A 15 -18.38 32.06 -19.82
C VAL A 15 -18.43 32.18 -18.29
N SER A 16 -19.63 32.23 -17.72
CA SER A 16 -19.84 32.33 -16.27
C SER A 16 -20.11 30.96 -15.61
N GLY A 17 -20.44 29.93 -16.39
CA GLY A 17 -20.56 28.58 -15.87
C GLY A 17 -21.09 27.54 -16.85
N SER A 18 -21.33 26.34 -16.33
CA SER A 18 -21.95 25.22 -17.04
C SER A 18 -22.95 24.52 -16.13
N LEU A 19 -24.02 24.00 -16.72
CA LEU A 19 -25.02 23.21 -16.03
C LEU A 19 -25.03 21.81 -16.61
N TYR A 20 -25.34 20.82 -15.77
CA TYR A 20 -25.67 19.49 -16.22
C TYR A 20 -26.97 19.51 -17.03
N ASN A 21 -27.07 18.61 -18.01
CA ASN A 21 -28.27 18.41 -18.83
C ASN A 21 -28.34 16.95 -19.30
N GLY A 22 -29.38 16.59 -20.07
CA GLY A 22 -29.56 15.19 -20.51
C GLY A 22 -28.39 14.64 -21.36
N THR A 23 -27.64 15.50 -22.05
CA THR A 23 -26.47 15.12 -22.84
C THR A 23 -25.17 15.13 -22.03
N ASN A 24 -25.09 15.98 -21.00
CA ASN A 24 -23.98 16.09 -20.05
C ASN A 24 -24.53 15.86 -18.64
N PRO A 25 -24.85 14.60 -18.30
CA PRO A 25 -25.39 14.29 -16.98
C PRO A 25 -24.33 14.51 -15.90
N SER A 26 -24.80 14.67 -14.67
CA SER A 26 -23.94 14.61 -13.48
C SER A 26 -23.25 13.25 -13.39
N LEU A 27 -22.02 13.22 -12.88
CA LEU A 27 -21.33 11.97 -12.53
C LEU A 27 -22.10 11.21 -11.44
N VAL A 28 -22.63 11.98 -10.49
CA VAL A 28 -23.45 11.49 -9.38
C VAL A 28 -24.87 11.30 -9.86
N ASN A 29 -25.46 10.14 -9.56
CA ASN A 29 -26.84 9.81 -9.91
C ASN A 29 -27.83 10.59 -9.01
N LEU A 30 -28.36 11.70 -9.53
CA LEU A 30 -29.34 12.53 -8.83
C LEU A 30 -30.78 12.11 -9.14
N PRO A 31 -31.72 12.18 -8.17
CA PRO A 31 -31.53 12.69 -6.81
C PRO A 31 -31.03 11.65 -5.79
N PHE A 32 -30.86 10.37 -6.17
CA PHE A 32 -30.57 9.29 -5.23
C PHE A 32 -29.26 9.48 -4.44
N ASN A 33 -28.26 10.12 -5.04
CA ASN A 33 -26.96 10.41 -4.43
C ASN A 33 -26.74 11.90 -4.16
N ASP A 34 -27.79 12.63 -3.78
CA ASP A 34 -27.74 14.06 -3.41
C ASP A 34 -26.74 14.43 -2.28
N HIS A 35 -26.36 13.44 -1.48
CA HIS A 35 -25.34 13.52 -0.43
C HIS A 35 -23.89 13.50 -0.93
N GLN A 36 -23.66 13.31 -2.24
CA GLN A 36 -22.33 13.22 -2.85
C GLN A 36 -21.96 14.49 -3.59
N THR A 37 -20.70 14.91 -3.45
CA THR A 37 -20.08 15.97 -4.23
C THR A 37 -18.85 15.42 -4.92
N SER A 38 -18.80 15.53 -6.26
CA SER A 38 -17.72 14.96 -7.06
C SER A 38 -17.05 16.01 -7.94
N LEU A 39 -15.73 15.93 -8.03
CA LEU A 39 -14.91 16.58 -9.05
C LEU A 39 -14.38 15.49 -9.98
N SER A 40 -14.60 15.62 -11.28
CA SER A 40 -14.11 14.65 -12.27
C SER A 40 -13.63 15.30 -13.55
N SER A 41 -12.75 14.58 -14.24
CA SER A 41 -12.24 14.97 -15.55
C SER A 41 -12.17 13.74 -16.45
N LYS A 42 -12.84 13.82 -17.61
CA LYS A 42 -12.85 12.74 -18.60
C LYS A 42 -11.52 12.66 -19.34
N THR A 43 -11.14 11.44 -19.68
CA THR A 43 -10.06 11.17 -20.63
C THR A 43 -10.40 11.81 -21.97
N ILE A 44 -9.44 12.54 -22.53
CA ILE A 44 -9.62 13.21 -23.82
C ILE A 44 -9.32 12.21 -24.93
N GLY A 45 -10.27 11.99 -25.82
CA GLY A 45 -10.12 11.11 -26.98
C GLY A 45 -11.46 10.76 -27.61
N VAL A 46 -11.43 10.13 -28.79
CA VAL A 46 -12.63 9.66 -29.47
C VAL A 46 -13.07 8.35 -28.83
N ASN A 47 -14.31 8.28 -28.34
CA ASN A 47 -14.88 7.10 -27.67
C ASN A 47 -14.14 6.66 -26.40
N GLU A 48 -13.52 7.59 -25.67
CA GLU A 48 -12.90 7.31 -24.37
C GLU A 48 -13.92 7.43 -23.23
N GLU A 49 -13.91 6.45 -22.33
CA GLU A 49 -14.80 6.42 -21.16
C GLU A 49 -14.08 6.65 -19.83
N GLY A 50 -12.74 6.61 -19.82
CA GLY A 50 -11.94 6.76 -18.61
C GLY A 50 -12.06 8.15 -17.97
N TYR A 51 -11.87 8.26 -16.66
CA TYR A 51 -11.91 9.55 -15.96
C TYR A 51 -11.22 9.48 -14.60
N ASN A 52 -10.68 10.61 -14.16
CA ASN A 52 -10.21 10.81 -12.78
C ASN A 52 -11.36 11.34 -11.92
N GLU A 53 -11.41 10.96 -10.65
CA GLU A 53 -12.52 11.29 -9.75
C GLU A 53 -12.03 11.54 -8.32
N LEU A 54 -12.56 12.60 -7.71
CA LEU A 54 -12.59 12.80 -6.26
C LEU A 54 -14.04 13.00 -5.83
N THR A 55 -14.54 12.13 -4.97
CA THR A 55 -15.93 12.17 -4.48
C THR A 55 -15.97 12.20 -2.96
N LEU A 56 -16.79 13.10 -2.42
CA LEU A 56 -17.06 13.27 -1.00
C LEU A 56 -18.51 12.89 -0.72
N SER A 57 -18.74 11.91 0.14
CA SER A 57 -20.05 11.47 0.63
C SER A 57 -20.22 11.83 2.09
N ASN A 58 -21.34 12.46 2.45
CA ASN A 58 -21.63 12.91 3.81
C ASN A 58 -22.90 12.28 4.40
N ILE A 59 -23.19 11.01 4.08
CA ILE A 59 -24.22 10.25 4.80
C ILE A 59 -23.69 9.95 6.19
N LYS A 60 -24.47 10.31 7.21
CA LYS A 60 -24.17 9.99 8.61
C LYS A 60 -23.82 8.51 8.78
N ASP A 61 -22.70 8.23 9.44
CA ASP A 61 -22.17 6.90 9.75
C ASP A 61 -21.74 6.10 8.50
N LYS A 62 -21.66 6.75 7.34
CA LYS A 62 -21.23 6.21 6.03
C LYS A 62 -20.47 7.25 5.21
N GLU A 63 -19.83 8.19 5.88
CA GLU A 63 -19.02 9.22 5.26
C GLU A 63 -17.86 8.58 4.51
N GLN A 64 -17.58 9.07 3.30
CA GLN A 64 -16.54 8.50 2.45
C GLN A 64 -15.85 9.57 1.63
N ILE A 65 -14.54 9.41 1.49
CA ILE A 65 -13.73 10.07 0.46
C ILE A 65 -13.28 8.98 -0.52
N TYR A 66 -13.65 9.12 -1.79
CA TYR A 66 -13.23 8.24 -2.86
C TYR A 66 -12.29 9.00 -3.80
N LEU A 67 -11.13 8.41 -4.09
CA LEU A 67 -10.17 8.94 -5.05
C LEU A 67 -9.88 7.85 -6.09
N LYS A 68 -10.02 8.20 -7.37
CA LYS A 68 -9.70 7.34 -8.50
C LYS A 68 -8.73 8.07 -9.43
N ALA A 69 -7.58 7.47 -9.63
CA ALA A 69 -6.72 7.76 -10.77
C ALA A 69 -7.03 6.75 -11.90
N GLN A 70 -7.30 7.24 -13.11
CA GLN A 70 -7.62 6.38 -14.26
C GLN A 70 -6.43 5.52 -14.70
N LYS A 71 -5.19 5.96 -14.42
CA LYS A 71 -3.98 5.27 -14.82
C LYS A 71 -2.90 5.36 -13.75
N ASP A 72 -2.28 6.53 -13.62
CA ASP A 72 -1.13 6.75 -12.74
C ASP A 72 -1.51 7.72 -11.61
N TYR A 73 -1.08 7.43 -10.37
CA TYR A 73 -1.18 8.32 -9.21
C TYR A 73 0.21 8.53 -8.62
N ASP A 74 0.70 9.77 -8.69
CA ASP A 74 1.96 10.18 -8.08
C ASP A 74 1.70 11.06 -6.86
N GLU A 75 2.31 10.70 -5.72
CA GLU A 75 2.26 11.48 -4.49
C GLU A 75 3.66 11.94 -4.08
N LEU A 76 3.90 13.26 -4.13
CA LEU A 76 5.14 13.87 -3.65
C LEU A 76 4.87 14.70 -2.40
N VAL A 77 5.36 14.22 -1.26
CA VAL A 77 5.31 14.96 0.00
C VAL A 77 6.69 15.53 0.32
N GLN A 78 6.84 16.86 0.23
CA GLN A 78 8.15 17.52 0.36
C GLN A 78 8.69 17.57 1.80
N HIS A 79 7.86 17.26 2.79
CA HIS A 79 8.26 17.32 4.19
C HIS A 79 7.81 16.07 4.96
N ASN A 80 6.61 16.08 5.55
CA ASN A 80 6.14 15.00 6.42
C ASN A 80 4.82 14.44 5.91
N PHE A 81 4.70 13.12 5.88
CA PHE A 81 3.45 12.40 5.68
C PHE A 81 3.12 11.63 6.96
N THR A 82 1.93 11.87 7.52
CA THR A 82 1.42 11.16 8.69
C THR A 82 0.09 10.53 8.34
N GLN A 83 -0.03 9.22 8.57
CA GLN A 83 -1.26 8.47 8.33
C GLN A 83 -1.68 7.79 9.64
N ARG A 84 -2.93 7.99 10.07
CA ARG A 84 -3.52 7.28 11.20
C ARG A 84 -4.87 6.70 10.78
N ILE A 85 -4.99 5.38 10.90
CA ILE A 85 -6.21 4.63 10.62
C ILE A 85 -6.69 4.09 11.96
N LEU A 86 -7.94 4.38 12.32
CA LEU A 86 -8.49 4.02 13.64
C LEU A 86 -9.06 2.60 13.69
N ASN A 87 -9.38 2.03 12.54
CA ASN A 87 -9.88 0.68 12.40
C ASN A 87 -8.90 -0.11 11.52
N ASP A 88 -9.32 -0.51 10.31
CA ASP A 88 -8.56 -1.42 9.46
C ASP A 88 -7.92 -0.71 8.26
N LYS A 89 -6.73 -1.17 7.85
CA LYS A 89 -6.07 -0.80 6.59
C LYS A 89 -5.85 -2.06 5.76
N ASP A 90 -6.46 -2.07 4.58
CA ASP A 90 -6.19 -3.06 3.53
C ASP A 90 -5.33 -2.43 2.42
N SER A 91 -4.43 -3.21 1.83
CA SER A 91 -3.57 -2.77 0.73
C SER A 91 -3.20 -3.93 -0.16
N ILE A 92 -3.58 -3.84 -1.43
CA ILE A 92 -3.32 -4.86 -2.45
C ILE A 92 -2.56 -4.21 -3.60
N VAL A 93 -1.47 -4.86 -4.03
CA VAL A 93 -0.68 -4.47 -5.20
C VAL A 93 -0.58 -5.70 -6.09
N ASP A 94 -1.27 -5.68 -7.23
CA ASP A 94 -1.27 -6.82 -8.18
C ASP A 94 0.08 -6.97 -8.90
N GLY A 95 0.85 -5.88 -8.98
CA GLY A 95 2.18 -5.83 -9.56
C GLY A 95 3.29 -5.94 -8.52
N ILE A 96 4.31 -5.10 -8.69
CA ILE A 96 5.50 -5.10 -7.82
C ILE A 96 5.40 -3.96 -6.80
N TYR A 97 5.62 -4.29 -5.53
CA TYR A 97 5.80 -3.31 -4.45
C TYR A 97 7.29 -3.10 -4.15
N ASN A 98 7.75 -1.86 -4.27
CA ASN A 98 9.12 -1.48 -3.90
C ASN A 98 9.08 -0.43 -2.78
N GLU A 99 9.77 -0.70 -1.68
CA GLU A 99 9.92 0.24 -0.56
C GLU A 99 11.40 0.49 -0.30
N ARG A 100 11.78 1.77 -0.15
CA ARG A 100 13.15 2.15 0.18
C ARG A 100 13.18 3.18 1.30
N ILE A 101 13.57 2.74 2.48
CA ILE A 101 13.83 3.60 3.63
C ILE A 101 15.33 3.89 3.71
N LYS A 102 15.71 5.18 3.61
CA LYS A 102 17.13 5.59 3.60
C LYS A 102 17.81 5.58 4.98
N LYS A 103 17.03 5.65 6.05
CA LYS A 103 17.52 5.74 7.43
C LYS A 103 17.03 4.56 8.26
N ILE A 104 15.89 4.70 8.94
CA ILE A 104 15.41 3.75 9.94
C ILE A 104 13.98 3.34 9.60
N HIS A 105 13.70 2.04 9.62
CA HIS A 105 12.36 1.45 9.54
C HIS A 105 12.09 0.70 10.85
N THR A 106 11.02 1.08 11.56
CA THR A 106 10.56 0.42 12.78
C THR A 106 9.18 -0.15 12.53
N GLN A 107 8.99 -1.44 12.84
CA GLN A 107 7.71 -2.12 12.71
C GLN A 107 7.37 -2.79 14.04
N THR A 108 6.25 -2.39 14.64
CA THR A 108 5.71 -2.99 15.87
C THR A 108 4.39 -3.66 15.54
N ILE A 109 4.22 -4.90 16.00
CA ILE A 109 2.98 -5.67 15.87
C ILE A 109 2.67 -6.23 17.26
N ASP A 110 1.57 -5.79 17.85
CA ASP A 110 1.26 -6.10 19.25
C ASP A 110 0.71 -7.50 19.47
N LEU A 111 0.11 -8.12 18.43
CA LEU A 111 -0.55 -9.41 18.55
C LEU A 111 0.10 -10.50 17.70
N ALA A 112 0.00 -10.41 16.37
CA ALA A 112 0.46 -11.46 15.47
C ALA A 112 0.89 -10.95 14.10
N LYS A 113 1.97 -11.53 13.58
CA LYS A 113 2.47 -11.29 12.22
C LYS A 113 2.57 -12.62 11.47
N ASN A 114 1.96 -12.69 10.30
CA ASN A 114 2.09 -13.80 9.37
C ASN A 114 2.73 -13.30 8.07
N VAL A 115 3.71 -14.04 7.54
CA VAL A 115 4.41 -13.71 6.29
C VAL A 115 4.47 -14.96 5.43
N ASN A 116 3.80 -14.93 4.29
CA ASN A 116 3.85 -16.00 3.29
C ASN A 116 4.55 -15.50 2.04
N VAL A 117 5.54 -16.24 1.57
CA VAL A 117 6.31 -15.90 0.37
C VAL A 117 6.23 -17.10 -0.56
N GLY A 118 5.61 -16.93 -1.73
CA GLY A 118 5.44 -18.01 -2.70
C GLY A 118 6.71 -18.36 -3.49
N GLY A 119 7.74 -17.51 -3.40
CA GLY A 119 9.04 -17.68 -4.06
C GLY A 119 10.21 -17.55 -3.07
N GLU A 120 11.29 -16.89 -3.50
CA GLU A 120 12.48 -16.70 -2.68
C GLU A 120 12.28 -15.62 -1.60
N TYR A 121 12.79 -15.87 -0.38
CA TYR A 121 12.87 -14.89 0.69
C TYR A 121 14.33 -14.64 1.09
N LEU A 122 14.94 -13.60 0.52
CA LEU A 122 16.32 -13.20 0.79
C LEU A 122 16.39 -12.11 1.86
N THR A 123 17.22 -12.31 2.88
CA THR A 123 17.56 -11.28 3.87
C THR A 123 19.07 -11.06 3.88
N ASN A 124 19.52 -9.84 3.54
CA ASN A 124 20.91 -9.43 3.66
C ASN A 124 21.05 -8.37 4.77
N VAL A 125 21.96 -8.58 5.71
CA VAL A 125 22.20 -7.70 6.86
C VAL A 125 23.67 -7.34 6.90
N GLY A 126 23.98 -6.03 6.82
CA GLY A 126 25.36 -5.57 6.67
C GLY A 126 26.20 -5.54 7.95
N LEU A 127 25.55 -5.53 9.13
CA LEU A 127 26.23 -5.45 10.42
C LEU A 127 25.84 -6.62 11.34
N SER A 128 24.72 -6.52 12.05
CA SER A 128 24.27 -7.54 13.01
C SER A 128 22.79 -7.87 12.81
N LYS A 129 22.45 -9.14 13.05
CA LYS A 129 21.08 -9.65 13.08
C LYS A 129 20.86 -10.38 14.40
N ASP A 130 19.99 -9.84 15.24
CA ASP A 130 19.56 -10.47 16.48
C ASP A 130 18.14 -11.02 16.32
N THR A 131 17.87 -12.16 16.95
CA THR A 131 16.54 -12.78 16.95
C THR A 131 16.27 -13.33 18.34
N ILE A 132 15.29 -12.74 19.02
CA ILE A 132 14.88 -13.11 20.37
C ILE A 132 13.46 -13.69 20.26
N VAL A 133 13.27 -14.89 20.80
CA VAL A 133 11.99 -15.59 20.74
C VAL A 133 11.62 -16.01 22.17
N GLY A 134 10.45 -15.59 22.64
CA GLY A 134 10.06 -15.76 24.04
C GLY A 134 9.53 -17.15 24.42
N LEU A 135 9.07 -17.93 23.44
CA LEU A 135 8.47 -19.26 23.68
C LEU A 135 9.14 -20.35 22.85
N SER A 136 8.90 -20.40 21.53
CA SER A 136 9.42 -21.47 20.67
C SER A 136 9.86 -20.95 19.31
N ASN A 137 10.96 -21.52 18.79
CA ASN A 137 11.47 -21.27 17.45
C ASN A 137 11.62 -22.61 16.73
N THR A 138 10.87 -22.81 15.64
CA THR A 138 10.90 -24.05 14.85
C THR A 138 11.32 -23.71 13.42
N LEU A 139 12.33 -24.43 12.92
CA LEU A 139 12.82 -24.31 11.56
C LEU A 139 12.62 -25.63 10.83
N ASN A 140 11.71 -25.65 9.85
CA ASN A 140 11.50 -26.78 8.95
C ASN A 140 12.12 -26.46 7.59
N VAL A 141 13.03 -27.31 7.12
CA VAL A 141 13.71 -27.13 5.83
C VAL A 141 13.54 -28.38 4.99
N GLY A 142 12.98 -28.23 3.78
CA GLY A 142 12.61 -29.36 2.93
C GLY A 142 13.76 -30.00 2.15
N VAL A 143 14.85 -29.27 1.89
CA VAL A 143 15.95 -29.74 1.03
C VAL A 143 17.32 -29.60 1.69
N ASP A 144 17.83 -28.38 1.88
CA ASP A 144 19.17 -28.15 2.43
C ASP A 144 19.18 -26.95 3.39
N ASN A 145 19.80 -27.13 4.56
CA ASN A 145 20.04 -26.07 5.52
C ASN A 145 21.54 -25.87 5.71
N LYS A 146 22.09 -24.79 5.14
CA LYS A 146 23.52 -24.52 5.14
C LYS A 146 23.87 -23.34 6.02
N VAL A 147 24.67 -23.61 7.06
CA VAL A 147 25.23 -22.58 7.95
C VAL A 147 26.73 -22.46 7.71
N ARG A 148 27.21 -21.24 7.49
CA ARG A 148 28.65 -20.93 7.43
C ARG A 148 28.98 -19.85 8.45
N VAL A 149 29.86 -20.18 9.38
CA VAL A 149 30.34 -19.26 10.41
C VAL A 149 31.83 -19.06 10.22
N ALA A 150 32.25 -17.81 9.95
CA ALA A 150 33.65 -17.52 9.61
C ALA A 150 34.59 -17.50 10.84
N LYS A 151 34.03 -17.24 12.02
CA LYS A 151 34.77 -17.21 13.29
C LYS A 151 34.18 -18.26 14.23
N ASN A 152 33.54 -17.82 15.31
CA ASN A 152 33.08 -18.71 16.37
C ASN A 152 31.58 -18.91 16.29
N SER A 153 31.15 -20.14 16.54
CA SER A 153 29.77 -20.49 16.86
C SER A 153 29.72 -20.96 18.31
N HIS A 154 28.71 -20.54 19.06
CA HIS A 154 28.48 -20.97 20.43
C HIS A 154 27.00 -21.33 20.59
N GLU A 155 26.73 -22.37 21.37
CA GLU A 155 25.39 -22.82 21.68
C GLU A 155 25.36 -23.17 23.16
N PHE A 156 24.34 -22.66 23.85
CA PHE A 156 24.03 -23.01 25.23
C PHE A 156 22.62 -23.61 25.25
N VAL A 157 22.51 -24.82 25.78
CA VAL A 157 21.23 -25.52 25.91
C VAL A 157 21.02 -25.78 27.40
N GLY A 158 19.96 -25.21 27.96
CA GLY A 158 19.67 -25.29 29.41
C GLY A 158 19.18 -26.65 29.86
N GLU A 159 18.57 -27.42 28.95
CA GLU A 159 18.09 -28.79 29.18
C GLU A 159 18.76 -29.75 28.20
N ASN A 160 17.99 -30.47 27.38
CA ASN A 160 18.51 -31.50 26.47
C ASN A 160 18.72 -30.96 25.04
N LYS A 161 19.78 -31.45 24.39
CA LYS A 161 19.99 -31.31 22.95
C LYS A 161 19.95 -32.69 22.30
N ASP A 162 18.85 -32.98 21.60
CA ASP A 162 18.70 -34.21 20.83
C ASP A 162 19.08 -33.97 19.37
N ILE A 163 19.86 -34.90 18.79
CA ILE A 163 20.29 -34.87 17.40
C ILE A 163 20.04 -36.25 16.79
N GLU A 164 19.18 -36.31 15.78
CA GLU A 164 18.93 -37.52 15.00
C GLU A 164 19.37 -37.29 13.55
N ILE A 165 20.16 -38.23 13.02
CA ILE A 165 20.74 -38.15 11.69
C ILE A 165 20.43 -39.45 10.96
N GLY A 166 19.62 -39.38 9.91
CA GLY A 166 19.18 -40.56 9.15
C GLY A 166 20.26 -41.19 8.25
N ALA A 167 21.38 -40.50 8.05
CA ALA A 167 22.51 -40.99 7.26
C ALA A 167 23.84 -40.76 8.00
N ASN A 168 24.70 -39.86 7.52
CA ASN A 168 26.05 -39.70 8.04
C ASN A 168 26.25 -38.38 8.76
N GLN A 169 26.97 -38.43 9.90
CA GLN A 169 27.55 -37.27 10.55
C GLN A 169 29.07 -37.28 10.34
N ASN A 170 29.59 -36.29 9.63
CA ASN A 170 31.04 -36.13 9.45
C ASN A 170 31.53 -34.89 10.19
N THR A 171 32.54 -35.07 11.04
CA THR A 171 33.22 -33.98 11.74
C THR A 171 34.69 -34.02 11.36
N ILE A 172 35.20 -32.92 10.82
CA ILE A 172 36.62 -32.76 10.47
C ILE A 172 37.14 -31.55 11.24
N ILE A 173 38.24 -31.74 11.96
CA ILE A 173 38.94 -30.70 12.71
C ILE A 173 40.35 -30.64 12.13
N HIS A 174 40.82 -29.44 11.79
CA HIS A 174 42.16 -29.19 11.25
C HIS A 174 43.13 -28.72 12.33
#